data_AF-A0A2P5NJ48-F1
#
_entry.id   AF-A0A2P5NJ48-F1
#
_cell.length_a   1.000
_cell.length_b   1.000
_cell.length_c   1.000
_cell.angle_alpha   90.00
_cell.angle_beta   90.00
_cell.angle_gamma   90.00
#
_symmetry.space_group_name_H-M   'P 1'
#
loop_
_entity.id
_entity.type
_entity.pdbx_description
1 polymer ?
#
loop_
_entity_poly.entity_id
_entity_poly.type
_entity_poly.pdbx_seq_one_letter_code
_entity_poly.pdbx_strand_id
1 'polypeptide(L)'
;MIARLLAAGLGAGVVAGLAVAALQHVTTTPLILAAEVYEAAQHAHDAAQAAPAFEGLRRTAATSFATVAVCIGYALILLAGMVFSGDAVSPRRAALWGACAFAATGLATSLGLAPQLPGAAETDLAGRQLWWLATAASTGAGLYALLRLEAMPAKAIGAALIVAPHFFWPTPAAPESTVPAELAARFAASSLAVQAASWIFAGVLAGLVWRLVTSDMQEPA
;
A
#
# COMPACT_ATOMS: atom_id res chain seq x y z
N MET A 1 7.20 24.47 10.89
CA MET A 1 6.55 23.73 9.78
C MET A 1 6.76 22.22 9.90
N ILE A 2 8.01 21.74 10.06
CA ILE A 2 8.33 20.30 10.19
C ILE A 2 7.62 19.64 11.39
N ALA A 3 7.64 20.24 12.58
CA ALA A 3 6.97 19.67 13.76
C ALA A 3 5.46 19.44 13.55
N ARG A 4 4.79 20.36 12.83
CA ARG A 4 3.37 20.23 12.48
C ARG A 4 3.12 19.08 11.52
N LEU A 5 4.01 18.91 10.53
CA LEU A 5 3.96 17.78 9.59
C LEU A 5 4.14 16.46 10.31
N LEU A 6 5.12 16.37 11.21
CA LEU A 6 5.39 15.16 11.98
C LEU A 6 4.22 14.82 12.92
N ALA A 7 3.70 15.80 13.67
CA ALA A 7 2.57 15.59 14.57
C ALA A 7 1.30 15.17 13.81
N ALA A 8 0.99 15.85 12.70
CA ALA A 8 -0.17 15.52 11.89
C ALA A 8 -0.05 14.15 11.22
N GLY A 9 1.14 13.83 10.68
CA GLY A 9 1.41 12.54 10.05
C GLY A 9 1.37 11.37 11.04
N LEU A 10 1.93 11.55 12.24
CA LEU A 10 1.88 10.55 13.31
C LEU A 10 0.45 10.29 13.76
N GLY A 11 -0.29 11.35 14.12
CA GLY A 11 -1.68 11.23 14.61
C GLY A 11 -2.60 10.61 13.56
N ALA A 12 -2.53 11.08 12.32
CA ALA A 12 -3.33 10.53 11.22
C ALA A 12 -2.95 9.08 10.90
N GLY A 13 -1.65 8.78 10.88
CA GLY A 13 -1.12 7.46 10.56
C GLY A 13 -1.50 6.39 11.56
N VAL A 14 -1.49 6.71 12.87
CA VAL A 14 -1.94 5.78 13.91
C VAL A 14 -3.41 5.42 13.72
N VAL A 15 -4.27 6.42 13.55
CA VAL A 15 -5.71 6.19 13.40
C VAL A 15 -6.02 5.43 12.10
N ALA A 16 -5.40 5.83 10.98
CA ALA A 16 -5.51 5.11 9.71
C ALA A 16 -5.04 3.66 9.85
N GLY A 17 -3.88 3.46 10.48
CA GLY A 17 -3.26 2.16 10.67
C GLY A 17 -4.08 1.19 11.49
N LEU A 18 -4.70 1.65 12.57
CA LEU A 18 -5.59 0.82 13.39
C LEU A 18 -6.84 0.40 12.59
N ALA A 19 -7.44 1.33 11.83
CA ALA A 19 -8.59 1.02 10.99
C ALA A 19 -8.24 0.03 9.87
N VAL A 20 -7.09 0.20 9.22
CA VAL A 20 -6.61 -0.70 8.16
C VAL A 20 -6.22 -2.06 8.72
N ALA A 21 -5.59 -2.12 9.90
CA ALA A 21 -5.26 -3.37 10.57
C ALA A 21 -6.53 -4.17 10.88
N ALA A 22 -7.58 -3.53 11.41
CA ALA A 22 -8.86 -4.17 11.63
C ALA A 22 -9.46 -4.72 10.33
N LEU A 23 -9.39 -3.94 9.24
CA LEU A 23 -9.84 -4.38 7.92
C LEU A 23 -9.05 -5.61 7.42
N GLN A 24 -7.72 -5.62 7.57
CA GLN A 24 -6.87 -6.75 7.19
C GLN A 24 -7.22 -8.02 7.96
N HIS A 25 -7.47 -7.92 9.27
CA HIS A 25 -7.81 -9.07 10.10
C HIS A 25 -9.10 -9.76 9.69
N VAL A 26 -10.07 -9.03 9.13
CA VAL A 26 -11.34 -9.60 8.67
C VAL A 26 -11.37 -9.93 7.18
N THR A 27 -10.38 -9.49 6.39
CA THR A 27 -10.34 -9.70 4.92
C THR A 27 -9.16 -10.56 4.48
N THR A 28 -7.93 -10.07 4.61
CA THR A 28 -6.74 -10.72 4.08
C THR A 28 -6.21 -11.84 4.98
N THR A 29 -6.30 -11.68 6.31
CA THR A 29 -5.79 -12.68 7.26
C THR A 29 -6.47 -14.06 7.11
N PRO A 30 -7.80 -14.17 6.96
CA PRO A 30 -8.45 -15.46 6.73
C PRO A 30 -8.01 -16.13 5.42
N LEU A 31 -7.72 -15.35 4.37
CA LEU A 31 -7.27 -15.86 3.08
C LEU A 31 -5.83 -16.39 3.16
N ILE A 32 -4.97 -15.72 3.93
CA ILE A 32 -3.59 -16.17 4.23
C ILE A 32 -3.64 -17.50 4.98
N LEU A 33 -4.43 -17.59 6.05
CA LEU A 33 -4.61 -18.83 6.82
C LEU A 33 -5.13 -19.98 5.97
N ALA A 34 -6.05 -19.70 5.04
CA ALA A 34 -6.55 -20.71 4.12
C ALA A 34 -5.47 -21.20 3.15
N ALA A 35 -4.58 -20.33 2.69
CA ALA A 35 -3.48 -20.68 1.78
C ALA A 35 -2.40 -21.54 2.46
N GLU A 36 -2.07 -21.23 3.72
CA GLU A 36 -1.12 -22.01 4.54
C GLU A 36 -1.50 -23.49 4.63
N VAL A 37 -2.80 -23.84 4.60
CA VAL A 37 -3.27 -25.23 4.59
C VAL A 37 -2.85 -25.98 3.32
N TYR A 38 -2.90 -25.32 2.16
CA TYR A 38 -2.51 -25.93 0.89
C TYR A 38 -0.99 -26.06 0.78
N GLU A 39 -0.25 -25.04 1.22
CA GLU A 39 1.21 -25.06 1.29
C GLU A 39 1.71 -26.19 2.21
N ALA A 40 1.14 -26.32 3.41
CA ALA A 40 1.51 -27.37 4.36
C ALA A 40 1.18 -28.79 3.83
N ALA A 41 0.08 -28.95 3.10
CA ALA A 41 -0.29 -30.24 2.50
C ALA A 41 0.71 -30.71 1.43
N GLN A 42 1.34 -29.78 0.70
CA GLN A 42 2.39 -30.10 -0.26
C GLN A 42 3.73 -30.43 0.40
N HIS A 43 3.99 -29.89 1.59
CA HIS A 43 5.18 -30.15 2.41
C HIS A 43 4.98 -31.27 3.44
N ALA A 44 4.02 -32.19 3.23
CA ALA A 44 3.65 -33.24 4.18
C ALA A 44 4.75 -34.29 4.43
N HIS A 45 5.77 -33.86 5.19
CA HIS A 45 6.60 -34.62 6.10
C HIS A 45 6.63 -34.02 7.51
N ASP A 46 6.14 -32.79 7.71
CA ASP A 46 6.05 -32.17 9.04
C ASP A 46 4.60 -32.09 9.52
N ALA A 47 4.32 -32.77 10.63
CA ALA A 47 3.01 -32.76 11.28
C ALA A 47 2.62 -31.33 11.69
N ALA A 48 1.56 -30.80 11.08
CA ALA A 48 1.00 -29.50 11.44
C ALA A 48 0.48 -29.52 12.89
N GLN A 49 1.29 -29.03 13.82
CA GLN A 49 0.86 -28.75 15.18
C GLN A 49 0.14 -27.41 15.20
N ALA A 50 -1.06 -27.39 15.79
CA ALA A 50 -1.79 -26.16 16.00
C ALA A 50 -0.92 -25.21 16.83
N ALA A 51 -0.59 -24.04 16.28
CA ALA A 51 0.18 -23.03 16.98
C ALA A 51 -0.56 -22.62 18.27
N PRO A 52 0.15 -22.45 19.40
CA PRO A 52 -0.48 -22.08 20.66
C PRO A 52 -1.23 -20.74 20.52
N ALA A 53 -2.31 -20.53 21.29
CA ALA A 53 -3.13 -19.32 21.20
C ALA A 53 -2.33 -18.01 21.34
N PHE A 54 -1.24 -18.04 22.13
CA PHE A 54 -0.31 -16.92 22.29
C PHE A 54 0.41 -16.54 20.99
N GLU A 55 0.72 -17.51 20.13
CA GLU A 55 1.36 -17.29 18.84
C GLU A 55 0.43 -16.55 17.86
N GLY A 56 -0.86 -16.94 17.84
CA GLY A 56 -1.88 -16.23 17.06
C GLY A 56 -2.06 -14.76 17.49
N LEU A 57 -2.02 -14.51 18.81
CA LEU A 57 -2.07 -13.15 19.37
C LEU A 57 -0.81 -12.35 19.00
N ARG A 58 0.37 -12.95 19.12
CA ARG A 58 1.65 -12.32 18.75
C ARG A 58 1.67 -11.91 17.27
N ARG A 59 1.23 -12.79 16.38
CA ARG A 59 1.11 -12.49 14.94
C ARG A 59 0.16 -11.33 14.68
N THR A 60 -1.02 -11.37 15.30
CA THR A 60 -2.04 -10.32 15.18
C THR A 60 -1.49 -8.96 15.62
N ALA A 61 -0.81 -8.91 16.77
CA ALA A 61 -0.21 -7.69 17.30
C ALA A 61 0.91 -7.17 16.40
N ALA A 62 1.81 -8.05 15.93
CA ALA A 62 2.91 -7.69 15.04
C ALA A 62 2.41 -7.13 13.71
N THR A 63 1.43 -7.77 13.08
CA THR A 63 0.82 -7.28 11.83
C THR A 63 0.15 -5.93 12.05
N SER A 64 -0.64 -5.76 13.12
CA SER A 64 -1.28 -4.48 13.43
C SER A 64 -0.25 -3.36 13.64
N PHE A 65 0.83 -3.63 14.37
CA PHE A 65 1.90 -2.66 14.60
C PHE A 65 2.60 -2.27 13.31
N ALA A 66 2.94 -3.24 12.45
CA ALA A 66 3.54 -2.99 11.15
C ALA A 66 2.61 -2.15 10.26
N THR A 67 1.31 -2.47 10.21
CA THR A 67 0.32 -1.69 9.45
C THR A 67 0.21 -0.26 9.94
N VAL A 68 0.27 -0.04 11.26
CA VAL A 68 0.32 1.31 11.85
C VAL A 68 1.57 2.06 11.42
N ALA A 69 2.75 1.44 11.51
CA ALA A 69 4.00 2.06 11.09
C ALA A 69 3.97 2.45 9.60
N VAL A 70 3.44 1.58 8.73
CA VAL A 70 3.28 1.86 7.29
C VAL A 70 2.33 3.03 7.06
N CYS A 71 1.17 3.07 7.74
CA CYS A 71 0.21 4.16 7.58
C CYS A 71 0.74 5.51 8.09
N ILE A 72 1.59 5.52 9.12
CA ILE A 72 2.36 6.71 9.53
C ILE A 72 3.28 7.16 8.40
N GLY A 73 4.03 6.24 7.81
CA GLY A 73 4.87 6.53 6.64
C GLY A 73 4.07 7.13 5.47
N TYR A 74 2.91 6.55 5.15
CA TYR A 74 2.04 7.04 4.08
C TYR A 74 1.52 8.45 4.37
N ALA A 75 1.02 8.71 5.58
CA ALA A 75 0.57 10.04 5.97
C ALA A 75 1.69 11.08 5.87
N LEU A 76 2.91 10.74 6.30
CA LEU A 76 4.08 11.62 6.21
C LEU A 76 4.49 11.91 4.77
N ILE A 77 4.54 10.88 3.90
CA ILE A 77 4.87 11.03 2.49
C ILE A 77 3.84 11.90 1.77
N LEU A 78 2.55 11.71 2.04
CA LEU A 78 1.48 12.52 1.45
C LEU A 78 1.58 13.98 1.88
N LEU A 79 1.75 14.25 3.18
CA LEU A 79 1.92 15.62 3.68
C LEU A 79 3.19 16.27 3.10
N ALA A 80 4.31 15.55 3.05
CA ALA A 80 5.55 16.05 2.47
C ALA A 80 5.39 16.36 0.98
N GLY A 81 4.78 15.45 0.21
CA GLY A 81 4.52 15.63 -1.23
C GLY A 81 3.63 16.85 -1.51
N MET A 82 2.56 17.03 -0.73
CA MET A 82 1.68 18.19 -0.86
C MET A 82 2.41 19.50 -0.55
N VAL A 83 3.11 19.57 0.59
CA VAL A 83 3.85 20.78 1.00
C VAL A 83 4.95 21.13 -0.01
N PHE A 84 5.72 20.13 -0.45
CA PHE A 84 6.77 20.30 -1.46
C PHE A 84 6.20 20.78 -2.81
N SER A 85 5.01 20.29 -3.18
CA SER A 85 4.33 20.70 -4.41
C SER A 85 3.57 22.03 -4.28
N GLY A 86 3.62 22.70 -3.12
CA GLY A 86 2.89 23.94 -2.87
C GLY A 86 1.37 23.76 -2.79
N ASP A 87 0.88 22.54 -2.56
CA ASP A 87 -0.53 22.23 -2.49
C ASP A 87 -1.11 22.54 -1.10
N ALA A 88 -2.30 23.15 -1.09
CA ALA A 88 -3.04 23.34 0.15
C ALA A 88 -3.44 21.98 0.77
N VAL A 89 -3.00 21.74 2.01
CA VAL A 89 -3.32 20.52 2.74
C VAL A 89 -4.79 20.55 3.18
N SER A 90 -5.59 19.68 2.57
CA SER A 90 -7.02 19.51 2.87
C SER A 90 -7.42 18.05 2.72
N PRO A 91 -8.45 17.56 3.43
CA PRO A 91 -8.86 16.15 3.38
C PRO A 91 -9.12 15.66 1.95
N ARG A 92 -9.84 16.46 1.15
CA ARG A 92 -10.14 16.12 -0.26
C ARG A 92 -8.88 16.02 -1.12
N ARG A 93 -7.97 17.00 -1.03
CA ARG A 93 -6.73 16.98 -1.83
C ARG A 93 -5.80 15.88 -1.37
N ALA A 94 -5.67 15.66 -0.07
CA ALA A 94 -4.87 14.59 0.49
C ALA A 94 -5.42 13.20 0.11
N ALA A 95 -6.74 13.03 0.01
CA ALA A 95 -7.36 11.83 -0.54
C ALA A 95 -6.99 11.60 -2.01
N LEU A 96 -6.96 12.65 -2.84
CA LEU A 96 -6.55 12.54 -4.25
C LEU A 96 -5.06 12.20 -4.37
N TRP A 97 -4.20 12.81 -3.56
CA TRP A 97 -2.80 12.43 -3.46
C TRP A 97 -2.65 10.95 -3.04
N GLY A 98 -3.45 10.49 -2.07
CA GLY A 98 -3.52 9.08 -1.68
C GLY A 98 -3.97 8.17 -2.82
N ALA A 99 -4.99 8.57 -3.60
CA ALA A 99 -5.44 7.82 -4.77
C ALA A 99 -4.34 7.71 -5.84
N CYS A 100 -3.57 8.78 -6.09
CA CYS A 100 -2.42 8.74 -6.99
C CYS A 100 -1.30 7.84 -6.45
N ALA A 101 -1.03 7.89 -5.14
CA ALA A 101 -0.04 7.02 -4.51
C ALA A 101 -0.44 5.53 -4.59
N PHE A 102 -1.73 5.22 -4.38
CA PHE A 102 -2.28 3.88 -4.62
C PHE A 102 -2.18 3.47 -6.10
N ALA A 103 -2.52 4.36 -7.04
CA ALA A 103 -2.41 4.07 -8.45
C ALA A 103 -0.97 3.70 -8.86
N ALA A 104 0.01 4.42 -8.30
CA ALA A 104 1.42 4.17 -8.56
C ALA A 104 1.98 2.92 -7.86
N THR A 105 1.72 2.74 -6.57
CA THR A 105 2.37 1.70 -5.75
C THR A 105 1.58 0.40 -5.66
N GLY A 106 0.28 0.44 -5.97
CA GLY A 106 -0.64 -0.69 -5.87
C GLY A 106 -1.22 -1.11 -7.19
N LEU A 107 -1.98 -0.23 -7.83
CA LEU A 107 -2.72 -0.59 -9.03
C LEU A 107 -1.78 -0.95 -10.19
N ALA A 108 -0.86 -0.04 -10.55
CA ALA A 108 0.08 -0.28 -11.65
C ALA A 108 0.98 -1.49 -11.37
N THR A 109 1.54 -1.59 -10.16
CA THR A 109 2.40 -2.72 -9.80
C THR A 109 1.65 -4.05 -9.81
N SER A 110 0.37 -4.07 -9.40
CA SER A 110 -0.44 -5.30 -9.40
C SER A 110 -0.89 -5.77 -10.78
N LEU A 111 -0.80 -4.92 -11.81
CA LEU A 111 -1.07 -5.36 -13.19
C LEU A 111 -0.03 -6.37 -13.70
N GLY A 112 1.22 -6.24 -13.25
CA GLY A 112 2.28 -7.21 -13.58
C GLY A 112 2.50 -8.23 -12.47
N LEU A 113 2.49 -7.79 -11.20
CA LEU A 113 2.77 -8.62 -10.03
C LEU A 113 1.67 -8.44 -8.98
N ALA A 114 0.57 -9.17 -9.16
CA ALA A 114 -0.52 -9.18 -8.19
C ALA A 114 -0.03 -9.63 -6.79
N PRO A 115 -0.65 -9.17 -5.69
CA PRO A 115 -0.35 -9.64 -4.35
C PRO A 115 -0.47 -11.17 -4.25
N GLN A 116 0.55 -11.81 -3.66
CA GLN A 116 0.68 -13.26 -3.65
C GLN A 116 0.40 -13.83 -2.25
N LEU A 117 -0.23 -15.01 -2.22
CA LEU A 117 -0.41 -15.82 -1.01
C LEU A 117 0.85 -16.65 -0.72
N PRO A 118 1.03 -17.15 0.52
CA PRO A 118 1.96 -18.24 0.79
C PRO A 118 1.70 -19.44 -0.13
N GLY A 119 2.74 -20.11 -0.60
CA GLY A 119 2.62 -21.21 -1.57
C GLY A 119 2.24 -20.81 -3.01
N ALA A 120 2.23 -19.51 -3.34
CA ALA A 120 2.08 -19.03 -4.72
C ALA A 120 3.34 -19.30 -5.56
N ALA A 121 3.20 -19.36 -6.88
CA ALA A 121 4.34 -19.52 -7.79
C ALA A 121 5.29 -18.31 -7.69
N GLU A 122 6.48 -18.55 -7.14
CA GLU A 122 7.44 -17.49 -6.87
C GLU A 122 8.23 -17.08 -8.13
N THR A 123 8.39 -15.78 -8.31
CA THR A 123 9.40 -15.18 -9.20
C THR A 123 10.71 -14.94 -8.43
N ASP A 124 11.78 -14.54 -9.10
CA ASP A 124 12.98 -14.03 -8.41
C ASP A 124 12.65 -12.80 -7.55
N LEU A 125 13.13 -12.76 -6.30
CA LEU A 125 12.84 -11.71 -5.33
C LEU A 125 13.41 -10.36 -5.79
N ALA A 126 14.67 -10.34 -6.22
CA ALA A 126 15.34 -9.11 -6.64
C ALA A 126 14.65 -8.51 -7.87
N GLY A 127 14.28 -9.35 -8.85
CA GLY A 127 13.51 -8.97 -10.02
C GLY A 127 12.17 -8.32 -9.66
N ARG A 128 11.41 -8.87 -8.70
CA ARG A 128 10.15 -8.25 -8.24
C ARG A 128 10.37 -6.89 -7.63
N GLN A 129 11.33 -6.79 -6.70
CA GLN A 129 11.57 -5.56 -5.96
C GLN A 129 12.00 -4.43 -6.89
N LEU A 130 12.92 -4.72 -7.81
CA LEU A 130 13.39 -3.75 -8.78
C LEU A 130 12.27 -3.31 -9.73
N TRP A 131 11.51 -4.28 -10.27
CA TRP A 131 10.40 -3.96 -11.16
C TRP A 131 9.28 -3.19 -10.45
N TRP A 132 8.96 -3.56 -9.21
CA TRP A 132 7.95 -2.87 -8.39
C TRP A 132 8.36 -1.41 -8.15
N LEU A 133 9.62 -1.18 -7.73
CA LEU A 133 10.15 0.16 -7.50
C LEU A 133 10.16 0.99 -8.78
N ALA A 134 10.63 0.41 -9.90
CA ALA A 134 10.65 1.08 -11.19
C ALA A 134 9.24 1.44 -11.68
N THR A 135 8.28 0.51 -11.58
CA THR A 135 6.89 0.72 -11.98
C THR A 135 6.22 1.80 -11.11
N ALA A 136 6.42 1.76 -9.80
CA ALA A 136 5.88 2.75 -8.88
C ALA A 136 6.46 4.14 -9.12
N ALA A 137 7.80 4.25 -9.26
CA ALA A 137 8.46 5.52 -9.54
C ALA A 137 8.06 6.10 -10.90
N SER A 138 8.03 5.26 -11.95
CA SER A 138 7.65 5.66 -13.30
C SER A 138 6.18 6.10 -13.36
N THR A 139 5.28 5.36 -12.74
CA THR A 139 3.86 5.71 -12.67
C THR A 139 3.65 6.99 -11.85
N GLY A 140 4.33 7.15 -10.71
CA GLY A 140 4.27 8.37 -9.90
C GLY A 140 4.75 9.60 -10.66
N ALA A 141 5.89 9.50 -11.35
CA ALA A 141 6.42 10.57 -12.21
C ALA A 141 5.48 10.87 -13.38
N GLY A 142 4.90 9.83 -13.99
CA GLY A 142 3.95 9.97 -15.09
C GLY A 142 2.65 10.67 -14.67
N LEU A 143 2.07 10.28 -13.52
CA LEU A 143 0.92 10.95 -12.93
C LEU A 143 1.23 12.41 -12.59
N TYR A 144 2.41 12.69 -12.01
CA TYR A 144 2.83 14.06 -11.74
C TYR A 144 2.90 14.87 -13.05
N ALA A 145 3.55 14.35 -14.09
CA ALA A 145 3.65 15.02 -15.38
C ALA A 145 2.28 15.30 -16.01
N LEU A 146 1.37 14.32 -15.97
CA LEU A 146 0.02 14.46 -16.54
C LEU A 146 -0.85 15.47 -15.78
N LEU A 147 -0.75 15.51 -14.45
CA LEU A 147 -1.64 16.30 -13.60
C LEU A 147 -1.09 17.69 -13.27
N ARG A 148 0.24 17.89 -13.36
CA ARG A 148 0.90 19.14 -12.91
C ARG A 148 1.55 19.92 -14.02
N LEU A 149 1.91 19.30 -15.14
CA LEU A 149 2.59 19.98 -16.24
C LEU A 149 1.59 20.29 -17.36
N GLU A 150 1.60 21.53 -17.83
CA GLU A 150 0.66 21.98 -18.87
C GLU A 150 1.14 21.64 -20.28
N ALA A 151 2.46 21.55 -20.48
CA ALA A 151 3.08 21.31 -21.78
C ALA A 151 2.64 19.96 -22.37
N MET A 152 2.10 19.96 -23.59
CA MET A 152 1.67 18.74 -24.30
C MET A 152 2.76 17.68 -24.40
N PRO A 153 4.04 18.00 -24.70
CA PRO A 153 5.12 17.01 -24.66
C PRO A 153 5.30 16.36 -23.30
N ALA A 154 5.16 17.13 -22.21
CA ALA A 154 5.27 16.59 -20.85
C ALA A 154 4.15 15.60 -20.52
N LYS A 155 2.92 15.88 -21.00
CA LYS A 155 1.80 14.94 -20.87
C LYS A 155 2.02 13.66 -21.67
N ALA A 156 2.53 13.77 -22.90
CA ALA A 156 2.88 12.61 -23.72
C ALA A 156 3.96 11.74 -23.04
N ILE A 157 5.02 12.37 -22.49
CA ILE A 157 6.04 11.69 -21.69
C ILE A 157 5.42 11.05 -20.45
N GLY A 158 4.52 11.74 -19.76
CA GLY A 158 3.85 11.22 -18.57
C GLY A 158 3.04 9.96 -18.87
N ALA A 159 2.27 9.96 -19.96
CA ALA A 159 1.55 8.77 -20.43
C ALA A 159 2.53 7.63 -20.80
N ALA A 160 3.61 7.95 -21.51
CA ALA A 160 4.64 6.97 -21.85
C ALA A 160 5.30 6.35 -20.61
N LEU A 161 5.58 7.13 -19.57
CA LEU A 161 6.14 6.65 -18.30
C LEU A 161 5.19 5.71 -17.55
N ILE A 162 3.87 5.93 -17.61
CA ILE A 162 2.90 5.00 -17.02
C ILE A 162 2.89 3.68 -17.78
N VAL A 163 2.94 3.72 -19.12
CA VAL A 163 2.84 2.52 -19.96
C VAL A 163 4.15 1.73 -20.01
N ALA A 164 5.30 2.40 -20.01
CA ALA A 164 6.60 1.80 -20.28
C ALA A 164 6.96 0.58 -19.41
N PRO A 165 6.74 0.60 -18.08
CA PRO A 165 7.06 -0.54 -17.23
C PRO A 165 6.26 -1.79 -17.59
N HIS A 166 5.09 -1.64 -18.23
CA HIS A 166 4.21 -2.76 -18.58
C HIS A 166 4.61 -3.48 -19.87
N PHE A 167 5.68 -3.09 -20.56
CA PHE A 167 6.22 -3.93 -21.64
C PHE A 167 7.06 -5.10 -21.11
N PHE A 168 7.37 -5.12 -19.82
CA PHE A 168 8.15 -6.14 -19.16
C PHE A 168 7.51 -6.45 -17.81
N TRP A 169 7.46 -7.70 -17.38
CA TRP A 169 7.12 -8.04 -16.00
C TRP A 169 7.85 -9.32 -15.59
N PRO A 170 8.26 -9.44 -14.32
CA PRO A 170 8.90 -10.66 -13.84
C PRO A 170 7.95 -11.85 -13.92
N THR A 171 8.39 -12.95 -14.53
CA THR A 171 7.62 -14.19 -14.62
C THR A 171 8.15 -15.25 -13.65
N PRO A 172 7.30 -16.13 -13.11
CA PRO A 172 7.75 -17.21 -12.23
C PRO A 172 8.71 -18.15 -12.95
N ALA A 173 9.67 -18.70 -12.22
CA ALA A 173 10.61 -19.69 -12.78
C ALA A 173 9.92 -21.05 -13.00
N ALA A 174 8.94 -21.38 -12.16
CA ALA A 174 8.07 -22.55 -12.30
C ALA A 174 6.60 -22.12 -12.12
N PRO A 175 5.66 -22.61 -12.95
CA PRO A 175 4.25 -22.24 -12.87
C PRO A 175 3.47 -22.99 -11.78
N GLU A 176 4.12 -23.86 -10.99
CA GLU A 176 3.45 -24.68 -9.98
C GLU A 176 3.12 -23.82 -8.75
N SER A 177 1.86 -23.40 -8.65
CA SER A 177 1.29 -22.86 -7.41
C SER A 177 0.55 -23.96 -6.67
N THR A 178 0.74 -23.99 -5.36
CA THR A 178 0.05 -24.92 -4.45
C THR A 178 -1.38 -24.45 -4.12
N VAL A 179 -1.69 -23.18 -4.41
CA VAL A 179 -2.90 -22.50 -3.97
C VAL A 179 -3.95 -22.46 -5.07
N PRO A 180 -5.24 -22.75 -4.78
CA PRO A 180 -6.33 -22.60 -5.76
C PRO A 180 -6.41 -21.18 -6.34
N ALA A 181 -6.63 -21.08 -7.64
CA ALA A 181 -6.67 -19.81 -8.37
C ALA A 181 -7.75 -18.85 -7.85
N GLU A 182 -8.91 -19.36 -7.44
CA GLU A 182 -9.98 -18.56 -6.86
C GLU A 182 -9.57 -17.93 -5.53
N LEU A 183 -8.79 -18.64 -4.71
CA LEU A 183 -8.29 -18.12 -3.44
C LEU A 183 -7.24 -17.02 -3.68
N ALA A 184 -6.31 -17.25 -4.61
CA ALA A 184 -5.33 -16.26 -5.04
C ALA A 184 -5.99 -14.99 -5.60
N ALA A 185 -7.01 -15.13 -6.47
CA ALA A 185 -7.73 -14.00 -7.03
C ALA A 185 -8.48 -13.18 -5.96
N ARG A 186 -9.15 -13.85 -4.99
CA ARG A 186 -9.80 -13.17 -3.87
C ARG A 186 -8.81 -12.42 -2.99
N PHE A 187 -7.63 -13.00 -2.76
CA PHE A 187 -6.57 -12.35 -1.99
C PHE A 187 -5.99 -11.14 -2.71
N ALA A 188 -5.72 -11.24 -4.02
CA ALA A 188 -5.27 -10.12 -4.82
C ALA A 188 -6.27 -8.95 -4.79
N ALA A 189 -7.57 -9.25 -4.99
CA ALA A 189 -8.63 -8.24 -4.94
C ALA A 189 -8.76 -7.59 -3.54
N SER A 190 -8.76 -8.40 -2.47
CA SER A 190 -8.85 -7.91 -1.10
C SER A 190 -7.63 -7.05 -0.72
N SER A 191 -6.43 -7.48 -1.12
CA SER A 191 -5.18 -6.77 -0.84
C SER A 191 -5.13 -5.42 -1.56
N LEU A 192 -5.59 -5.35 -2.82
CA LEU A 192 -5.72 -4.09 -3.56
C LEU A 192 -6.72 -3.14 -2.87
N ALA A 193 -7.86 -3.65 -2.42
CA ALA A 193 -8.85 -2.84 -1.70
C ALA A 193 -8.30 -2.29 -0.38
N VAL A 194 -7.61 -3.13 0.40
CA VAL A 194 -6.92 -2.71 1.64
C VAL A 194 -5.85 -1.66 1.36
N GLN A 195 -5.07 -1.82 0.29
CA GLN A 195 -4.02 -0.87 -0.05
C GLN A 195 -4.59 0.47 -0.55
N ALA A 196 -5.70 0.46 -1.29
CA ALA A 196 -6.42 1.68 -1.64
C ALA A 196 -6.93 2.39 -0.38
N ALA A 197 -7.54 1.63 0.55
CA ALA A 197 -8.03 2.16 1.80
C ALA A 197 -6.90 2.76 2.65
N SER A 198 -5.73 2.12 2.72
CA SER A 198 -4.61 2.64 3.52
C SER A 198 -4.09 3.98 3.03
N TRP A 199 -3.89 4.15 1.72
CA TRP A 199 -3.47 5.43 1.15
C TRP A 199 -4.55 6.51 1.28
N ILE A 200 -5.81 6.20 0.96
CA ILE A 200 -6.90 7.19 0.97
C ILE A 200 -7.24 7.61 2.40
N PHE A 201 -7.36 6.67 3.36
CA PHE A 201 -7.64 6.99 4.75
C PHE A 201 -6.47 7.72 5.41
N ALA A 202 -5.22 7.31 5.17
CA ALA A 202 -4.06 8.06 5.64
C ALA A 202 -4.08 9.50 5.10
N GLY A 203 -4.41 9.70 3.82
CA GLY A 203 -4.56 11.03 3.22
C GLY A 203 -5.68 11.86 3.85
N VAL A 204 -6.91 11.33 3.92
CA VAL A 204 -8.06 12.03 4.50
C VAL A 204 -7.76 12.45 5.94
N LEU A 205 -7.28 11.52 6.77
CA LEU A 205 -6.95 11.79 8.17
C LEU A 205 -5.78 12.76 8.29
N ALA A 206 -4.75 12.66 7.45
CA ALA A 206 -3.64 13.62 7.45
C ALA A 206 -4.14 15.03 7.13
N GLY A 207 -5.04 15.18 6.17
CA GLY A 207 -5.67 16.46 5.85
C GLY A 207 -6.57 17.00 6.98
N LEU A 208 -7.26 16.13 7.72
CA LEU A 208 -8.09 16.51 8.87
C LEU A 208 -7.23 16.93 10.06
N VAL A 209 -6.29 16.09 10.47
CA VAL A 209 -5.39 16.36 11.61
C VAL A 209 -4.53 17.59 11.34
N TRP A 210 -4.05 17.77 10.09
CA TRP A 210 -3.32 18.98 9.72
C TRP A 210 -4.15 20.22 10.06
N ARG A 211 -5.44 20.27 9.65
CA ARG A 211 -6.32 21.41 9.93
C ARG A 211 -6.46 21.68 11.43
N LEU A 212 -6.68 20.63 12.23
CA LEU A 212 -6.80 20.75 13.70
C LEU A 212 -5.52 21.35 14.32
N VAL A 213 -4.36 20.81 13.95
CA VAL A 213 -3.06 21.30 14.44
C VAL A 213 -2.76 22.73 13.95
N THR A 214 -3.36 23.14 12.82
CA THR A 214 -3.22 24.52 12.33
C THR A 214 -4.15 25.53 13.02
N SER A 215 -5.34 25.10 13.46
CA SER A 215 -6.35 25.98 14.08
C SER A 215 -6.02 26.32 15.52
N ASP A 216 -5.49 25.38 16.30
CA ASP A 216 -5.16 25.58 17.73
C ASP A 216 -4.08 26.64 17.97
N MET A 217 -3.33 27.01 16.93
CA MET A 217 -2.25 28.01 17.00
C MET A 217 -2.68 29.42 16.58
N GLN A 218 -3.94 29.59 16.15
CA GLN A 218 -4.52 30.87 15.73
C GLN A 218 -5.40 31.53 16.80
N GLU A 219 -5.61 30.91 17.98
CA GLU A 219 -6.18 31.61 19.13
C GLU A 219 -5.08 32.47 19.80
N PRO A 220 -5.18 33.81 19.75
CA PRO A 220 -4.35 34.65 20.58
C PRO A 220 -4.88 34.60 22.02
N ALA A 221 -3.98 34.37 22.98
CA ALA A 221 -4.21 34.65 24.40
C ALA A 221 -4.28 36.16 24.65
#